data_AF-A0A6N7JLF4-F1
#
_entry.id   AF-A0A6N7JLF4-F1
#
_cell.length_a   1.000
_cell.length_b   1.000
_cell.length_c   1.000
_cell.angle_alpha   90.00
_cell.angle_beta   90.00
_cell.angle_gamma   90.00
#
_symmetry.space_group_name_H-M   'P 1'
#
loop_
_entity.id
_entity.type
_entity.pdbx_description
1 polymer ?
#
loop_
_entity_poly.entity_id
_entity_poly.type
_entity_poly.pdbx_seq_one_letter_code
_entity_poly.pdbx_strand_id
1 'polypeptide(L)'
;MHLLIYVEPHPVRNGFMQHNWIAHQFAQSLSSHWGAGPDQVRLLVNRHVGEEMAVRYPDSWPHFICPSSALSRKIDEALVDWASAGLDIWAGLLTGTGPICALYEELLDDVKQHIYDFDTILLWGDNGAVRRFAARHHIQVIHMELGPTRIPFKQTVMFDPEGTNGNASLSQLHIEDIRAAYDHPPLSTDVWRLTMGGGARPVSDDLIRLGLGTGNQKRPGERTKKSILIPLQLSDDANVLLHSPYKSPLAMLQALLPKLQDKGVQVLIKPHPAATHRPLNVTAQDKALRFARTFPNVTVTGPGITNDDATTLLRQVDGIVTLNSSVGFESLLFNKKLCVIGESPYKIKGVFPDFDSFINDDFDKEQYDENIKYLVDYFLTSAFWSIDKGFDFKTIQNTAELFTSLTTLPPTAQADRARLRLTHQATGDGSKLHRHGRVLEMEPPLPAAAASPGWNGIQAGPKGELISPGTGSLPLLPTAHIYFIDTWQLNPTLLVQGWAFDQRTLMMPKRLFATLPGRILWSSTCSVERPGAQAAFALNTSRVGFGFSLQVQLGNEEEAQSLRVFAVNDCFQATELLPSK
;
A
#
# COMPACT_ATOMS: atom_id res chain seq x y z
N MET A 1 25.21 13.68 -0.87
CA MET A 1 23.89 13.98 -1.47
C MET A 1 23.27 15.09 -0.66
N HIS A 2 22.80 16.13 -1.32
CA HIS A 2 22.05 17.23 -0.72
C HIS A 2 20.65 17.22 -1.33
N LEU A 3 19.66 16.88 -0.51
CA LEU A 3 18.29 16.62 -0.95
C LEU A 3 17.38 17.81 -0.65
N LEU A 4 16.75 18.35 -1.69
CA LEU A 4 15.63 19.27 -1.56
C LEU A 4 14.31 18.51 -1.67
N ILE A 5 13.51 18.49 -0.61
CA ILE A 5 12.12 18.06 -0.66
C ILE A 5 11.28 19.26 -1.13
N TYR A 6 10.66 19.15 -2.29
CA TYR A 6 9.84 20.17 -2.94
C TYR A 6 8.36 19.86 -2.72
N VAL A 7 7.70 20.63 -1.87
CA VAL A 7 6.23 20.61 -1.73
C VAL A 7 5.67 21.80 -2.49
N GLU A 8 4.81 21.51 -3.46
CA GLU A 8 4.29 22.48 -4.43
C GLU A 8 3.86 23.81 -3.77
N PRO A 9 4.63 24.91 -3.99
CA PRO A 9 4.33 26.19 -3.41
C PRO A 9 3.11 26.86 -4.07
N HIS A 10 2.73 26.44 -5.29
CA HIS A 10 1.64 27.05 -6.04
C HIS A 10 0.29 26.97 -5.31
N PRO A 11 -0.48 28.07 -5.25
CA PRO A 11 -1.87 28.00 -4.83
C PRO A 11 -2.66 27.09 -5.78
N VAL A 12 -3.35 26.11 -5.21
CA VAL A 12 -4.16 25.16 -5.96
C VAL A 12 -5.56 25.19 -5.38
N ARG A 13 -6.59 25.10 -6.22
CA ARG A 13 -8.00 25.01 -5.77
C ARG A 13 -8.40 26.13 -4.79
N ASN A 14 -8.08 27.38 -5.15
CA ASN A 14 -8.37 28.59 -4.37
C ASN A 14 -7.71 28.63 -2.98
N GLY A 15 -6.55 27.98 -2.79
CA GLY A 15 -5.84 28.07 -1.51
C GLY A 15 -4.38 27.61 -1.54
N PHE A 16 -3.63 28.03 -0.52
CA PHE A 16 -2.20 27.73 -0.37
C PHE A 16 -1.92 26.42 0.39
N MET A 17 -2.95 25.83 1.00
CA MET A 17 -2.79 24.73 1.97
C MET A 17 -3.14 23.35 1.39
N GLN A 18 -3.33 23.22 0.07
CA GLN A 18 -3.74 21.94 -0.54
C GLN A 18 -2.71 20.82 -0.33
N HIS A 19 -1.43 21.17 -0.26
CA HIS A 19 -0.34 20.22 -0.01
C HIS A 19 0.12 20.19 1.45
N ASN A 20 -0.65 20.80 2.38
CA ASN A 20 -0.28 20.88 3.79
C ASN A 20 -0.13 19.49 4.44
N TRP A 21 -1.00 18.54 4.08
CA TRP A 21 -0.88 17.17 4.57
C TRP A 21 0.46 16.53 4.21
N ILE A 22 1.00 16.80 3.01
CA ILE A 22 2.30 16.30 2.57
C ILE A 22 3.44 16.98 3.31
N ALA A 23 3.37 18.30 3.48
CA ALA A 23 4.34 19.03 4.29
C ALA A 23 4.40 18.47 5.71
N HIS A 24 3.25 18.14 6.32
CA HIS A 24 3.19 17.47 7.62
C HIS A 24 3.92 16.12 7.64
N GLN A 25 3.72 15.27 6.63
CA GLN A 25 4.39 13.96 6.59
C GLN A 25 5.92 14.12 6.56
N PHE A 26 6.43 15.01 5.70
CA PHE A 26 7.87 15.27 5.62
C PHE A 26 8.42 15.95 6.87
N ALA A 27 7.73 16.96 7.40
CA ALA A 27 8.14 17.63 8.64
C ALA A 27 8.20 16.65 9.82
N GLN A 28 7.21 15.78 9.96
CA GLN A 28 7.20 14.73 10.98
C GLN A 28 8.37 13.76 10.81
N SER A 29 8.65 13.33 9.57
CA SER A 29 9.78 12.45 9.26
C SER A 29 11.13 13.08 9.62
N LEU A 30 11.33 14.35 9.25
CA LEU A 30 12.52 15.13 9.58
C LEU A 30 12.68 15.31 11.10
N SER A 31 11.59 15.62 11.81
CA SER A 31 11.61 15.79 13.27
C SER A 31 12.06 14.51 14.00
N SER A 32 11.73 13.34 13.45
CA SER A 32 12.07 12.04 14.04
C SER A 32 13.53 11.65 13.81
N HIS A 33 14.26 12.35 12.92
CA HIS A 33 15.59 11.98 12.46
C HIS A 33 16.63 13.09 12.65
N TRP A 34 16.52 13.84 13.76
CA TRP A 34 17.38 14.96 14.15
C TRP A 34 18.91 14.69 14.08
N GLY A 35 19.33 13.42 14.00
CA GLY A 35 20.73 13.02 13.87
C GLY A 35 21.31 13.05 12.44
N ALA A 36 20.51 13.22 11.38
CA ALA A 36 21.01 13.22 10.00
C ALA A 36 21.84 14.46 9.62
N GLY A 37 21.98 15.42 10.54
CA GLY A 37 22.66 16.69 10.30
C GLY A 37 21.78 17.62 9.45
N PRO A 38 21.57 18.88 9.86
CA PRO A 38 20.80 19.81 9.06
C PRO A 38 21.34 19.94 7.64
N ASP A 39 22.62 19.75 7.39
CA ASP A 39 23.19 20.12 6.09
C ASP A 39 22.78 19.22 4.90
N GLN A 40 22.11 18.09 5.14
CA GLN A 40 21.82 17.10 4.08
C GLN A 40 20.42 17.18 3.46
N VAL A 41 19.42 17.71 4.18
CA VAL A 41 18.03 17.75 3.69
C VAL A 41 17.31 19.04 4.07
N ARG A 42 16.61 19.63 3.10
CA ARG A 42 15.75 20.82 3.27
C ARG A 42 14.36 20.58 2.68
N LEU A 43 13.35 21.21 3.27
CA LEU A 43 11.95 21.16 2.83
C LEU A 43 11.52 22.55 2.32
N LEU A 44 11.32 22.69 1.01
CA LEU A 44 10.78 23.89 0.39
C LEU A 44 9.25 23.84 0.37
N VAL A 45 8.63 24.88 0.92
CA VAL A 45 7.17 25.08 1.00
C VAL A 45 6.84 26.54 0.68
N ASN A 46 5.57 26.85 0.37
CA ASN A 46 5.14 28.25 0.37
C ASN A 46 5.12 28.82 1.79
N ARG A 47 5.08 30.15 1.88
CA ARG A 47 5.09 30.88 3.16
C ARG A 47 3.98 30.45 4.12
N HIS A 48 2.75 30.29 3.62
CA HIS A 48 1.59 29.94 4.47
C HIS A 48 1.74 28.56 5.10
N VAL A 49 2.17 27.57 4.32
CA VAL A 49 2.48 26.23 4.81
C VAL A 49 3.68 26.27 5.76
N GLY A 50 4.73 27.02 5.42
CA GLY A 50 5.92 27.18 6.27
C GLY A 50 5.60 27.76 7.64
N GLU A 51 4.76 28.79 7.71
CA GLU A 51 4.31 29.39 8.97
C GLU A 51 3.52 28.39 9.83
N GLU A 52 2.63 27.59 9.24
CA GLU A 52 1.93 26.52 9.97
C GLU A 52 2.91 25.44 10.47
N MET A 53 3.84 24.99 9.61
CA MET A 53 4.80 23.96 9.99
C MET A 53 5.75 24.46 11.09
N ALA A 54 6.13 25.74 11.08
CA ALA A 54 6.98 26.34 12.12
C ALA A 54 6.34 26.27 13.51
N VAL A 55 5.02 26.48 13.58
CA VAL A 55 4.27 26.40 14.83
C VAL A 55 4.17 24.94 15.30
N ARG A 56 3.95 24.00 14.38
CA ARG A 56 3.69 22.60 14.73
C ARG A 56 4.95 21.77 14.97
N TYR A 57 6.04 22.08 14.26
CA TYR A 57 7.33 21.40 14.32
C TYR A 57 8.46 22.43 14.50
N PRO A 58 8.48 23.17 15.63
CA PRO A 58 9.46 24.23 15.86
C PRO A 58 10.90 23.73 15.77
N ASP A 59 11.14 22.48 16.19
CA ASP A 59 12.44 21.86 16.07
C ASP A 59 12.83 21.69 14.59
N SER A 60 11.93 21.28 13.71
CA SER A 60 12.25 21.10 12.27
C SER A 60 12.40 22.41 11.48
N TRP A 61 12.11 23.57 12.08
CA TRP A 61 12.15 24.87 11.41
C TRP A 61 13.47 25.17 10.67
N PRO A 62 14.67 24.86 11.20
CA PRO A 62 15.94 25.10 10.49
C PRO A 62 16.08 24.32 9.17
N HIS A 63 15.25 23.29 8.94
CA HIS A 63 15.23 22.54 7.69
C HIS A 63 14.26 23.12 6.66
N PHE A 64 13.42 24.08 7.02
CA PHE A 64 12.43 24.62 6.11
C PHE A 64 12.99 25.79 5.32
N ILE A 65 12.65 25.81 4.03
CA ILE A 65 12.93 26.92 3.14
C ILE A 65 11.59 27.51 2.73
N CYS A 66 11.43 28.81 2.96
CA CYS A 66 10.33 29.59 2.42
C CYS A 66 10.89 30.56 1.36
N PRO A 67 10.16 30.83 0.26
CA PRO A 67 10.55 31.84 -0.71
C PRO A 67 10.81 33.20 -0.06
N SER A 68 11.74 33.97 -0.62
CA SER A 68 11.96 35.37 -0.20
C SER A 68 10.66 36.18 -0.23
N SER A 69 10.59 37.30 0.49
CA SER A 69 9.35 38.11 0.53
C SER A 69 8.90 38.59 -0.85
N ALA A 70 9.84 38.81 -1.78
CA ALA A 70 9.53 39.19 -3.16
C ALA A 70 8.93 38.03 -3.95
N LEU A 71 9.53 36.84 -3.87
CA LEU A 71 9.01 35.64 -4.53
C LEU A 71 7.69 35.17 -3.92
N SER A 72 7.56 35.23 -2.60
CA SER A 72 6.30 34.92 -1.89
C SER A 72 5.16 35.81 -2.40
N ARG A 73 5.39 37.11 -2.60
CA ARG A 73 4.38 38.01 -3.16
C ARG A 73 3.96 37.61 -4.59
N LYS A 74 4.92 37.27 -5.46
CA LYS A 74 4.61 36.79 -6.82
C LYS A 74 3.80 35.48 -6.79
N ILE A 75 4.10 34.58 -5.85
CA ILE A 75 3.34 33.33 -5.65
C ILE A 75 1.92 33.63 -5.14
N ASP A 76 1.77 34.57 -4.21
CA ASP A 76 0.46 35.00 -3.70
C ASP A 76 -0.39 35.64 -4.82
N GLU A 77 0.23 36.46 -5.67
CA GLU A 77 -0.42 37.07 -6.85
C GLU A 77 -0.85 36.04 -7.91
N ALA A 78 -0.26 34.83 -7.89
CA ALA A 78 -0.67 33.73 -8.76
C ALA A 78 -1.96 33.02 -8.28
N LEU A 79 -2.47 33.36 -7.08
CA LEU A 79 -3.78 32.89 -6.63
C LEU A 79 -4.89 33.54 -7.45
N VAL A 80 -5.40 32.79 -8.41
CA VAL A 80 -6.55 33.14 -9.23
C VAL A 80 -7.70 32.16 -8.98
N ASP A 81 -8.90 32.51 -9.43
CA ASP A 81 -10.02 31.59 -9.34
C ASP A 81 -9.75 30.29 -10.12
N TRP A 82 -9.89 29.18 -9.42
CA TRP A 82 -9.54 27.84 -9.89
C TRP A 82 -10.33 27.43 -11.13
N ALA A 83 -11.62 27.77 -11.18
CA ALA A 83 -12.50 27.35 -12.25
C ALA A 83 -12.32 28.18 -13.53
N SER A 84 -11.84 29.41 -13.42
CA SER A 84 -11.66 30.32 -14.55
C SER A 84 -10.27 30.27 -15.18
N ALA A 85 -9.20 30.27 -14.38
CA ALA A 85 -7.83 30.30 -14.89
C ALA A 85 -6.86 29.40 -14.11
N GLY A 86 -7.10 29.16 -12.82
CA GLY A 86 -6.15 28.42 -11.97
C GLY A 86 -5.89 26.99 -12.45
N LEU A 87 -6.91 26.32 -12.97
CA LEU A 87 -6.78 24.96 -13.52
C LEU A 87 -5.81 24.91 -14.72
N ASP A 88 -5.96 25.83 -15.67
CA ASP A 88 -5.12 25.87 -16.88
C ASP A 88 -3.69 26.31 -16.56
N ILE A 89 -3.53 27.26 -15.62
CA ILE A 89 -2.20 27.68 -15.13
C ILE A 89 -1.50 26.50 -14.45
N TRP A 90 -2.20 25.77 -13.58
CA TRP A 90 -1.63 24.60 -12.91
C TRP A 90 -1.32 23.48 -13.89
N ALA A 91 -2.21 23.16 -14.83
CA ALA A 91 -1.92 22.18 -15.89
C ALA A 91 -0.70 22.60 -16.75
N GLY A 92 -0.56 23.89 -17.03
CA GLY A 92 0.64 24.47 -17.64
C GLY A 92 1.89 24.19 -16.80
N LEU A 93 1.84 24.49 -15.51
CA LEU A 93 2.94 24.23 -14.57
C LEU A 93 3.32 22.73 -14.52
N LEU A 94 2.34 21.83 -14.44
CA LEU A 94 2.57 20.37 -14.46
C LEU A 94 3.27 19.92 -15.75
N THR A 95 2.97 20.54 -16.89
CA THR A 95 3.54 20.22 -18.21
C THR A 95 4.82 20.98 -18.54
N GLY A 96 5.19 21.99 -17.75
CA GLY A 96 6.38 22.81 -18.01
C GLY A 96 6.11 23.94 -19.02
N THR A 97 4.87 24.37 -19.14
CA THR A 97 4.40 25.39 -20.08
C THR A 97 3.77 26.59 -19.35
N GLY A 98 3.69 27.72 -20.06
CA GLY A 98 3.12 28.96 -19.53
C GLY A 98 4.11 29.84 -18.75
N PRO A 99 3.72 31.08 -18.41
CA PRO A 99 4.60 32.06 -17.79
C PRO A 99 4.92 31.75 -16.33
N ILE A 100 4.00 31.08 -15.62
CA ILE A 100 4.17 30.72 -14.20
C ILE A 100 5.40 29.82 -13.97
N CYS A 101 5.74 29.03 -14.98
CA CYS A 101 6.87 28.14 -15.00
C CYS A 101 8.22 28.87 -14.81
N ALA A 102 8.36 30.09 -15.33
CA ALA A 102 9.56 30.91 -15.14
C ALA A 102 9.73 31.39 -13.68
N LEU A 103 8.62 31.68 -12.99
CA LEU A 103 8.64 32.04 -11.57
C LEU A 103 9.18 30.88 -10.70
N TYR A 104 8.78 29.65 -10.99
CA TYR A 104 9.26 28.49 -10.23
C TYR A 104 10.71 28.12 -10.53
N GLU A 105 11.18 28.37 -11.75
CA GLU A 105 12.62 28.30 -12.04
C GLU A 105 13.41 29.39 -11.31
N GLU A 106 12.92 30.64 -11.29
CA GLU A 106 13.51 31.75 -10.52
C GLU A 106 13.61 31.40 -9.02
N LEU A 107 12.55 30.80 -8.46
CA LEU A 107 12.53 30.32 -7.08
C LEU A 107 13.61 29.26 -6.82
N LEU A 108 13.73 28.25 -7.69
CA LEU A 108 14.71 27.17 -7.51
C LEU A 108 16.14 27.67 -7.71
N ASP A 109 16.36 28.62 -8.63
CA ASP A 109 17.63 29.30 -8.82
C ASP A 109 18.02 30.09 -7.55
N ASP A 110 17.11 30.88 -6.97
CA ASP A 110 17.33 31.62 -5.71
C ASP A 110 17.69 30.68 -4.56
N VAL A 111 16.91 29.60 -4.38
CA VAL A 111 17.19 28.60 -3.35
C VAL A 111 18.56 27.96 -3.57
N LYS A 112 18.87 27.49 -4.77
CA LYS A 112 20.13 26.79 -5.05
C LYS A 112 21.36 27.69 -4.85
N GLN A 113 21.30 28.93 -5.33
CA GLN A 113 22.45 29.84 -5.37
C GLN A 113 22.70 30.54 -4.02
N HIS A 114 21.65 30.77 -3.23
CA HIS A 114 21.74 31.66 -2.07
C HIS A 114 21.36 31.02 -0.74
N ILE A 115 20.63 29.90 -0.74
CA ILE A 115 20.09 29.30 0.48
C ILE A 115 20.63 27.90 0.73
N TYR A 116 20.56 27.02 -0.27
CA TYR A 116 20.89 25.61 -0.13
C TYR A 116 21.35 25.01 -1.45
N ASP A 117 22.61 24.61 -1.54
CA ASP A 117 23.15 23.96 -2.74
C ASP A 117 22.82 22.45 -2.75
N PHE A 118 21.79 22.07 -3.52
CA PHE A 118 21.30 20.69 -3.64
C PHE A 118 21.66 20.02 -4.98
N ASP A 119 21.78 18.69 -4.95
CA ASP A 119 22.07 17.84 -6.13
C ASP A 119 20.89 16.93 -6.51
N THR A 120 19.89 16.82 -5.63
CA THR A 120 18.70 15.97 -5.80
C THR A 120 17.45 16.71 -5.35
N ILE A 121 16.35 16.57 -6.10
CA ILE A 121 15.01 17.05 -5.74
C ILE A 121 14.07 15.85 -5.58
N LEU A 122 13.40 15.74 -4.44
CA LEU A 122 12.22 14.89 -4.25
C LEU A 122 10.98 15.78 -4.28
N LEU A 123 10.11 15.64 -5.28
CA LEU A 123 8.86 16.41 -5.35
C LEU A 123 7.62 15.54 -5.16
N TRP A 124 6.58 16.11 -4.56
CA TRP A 124 5.25 15.48 -4.52
C TRP A 124 4.47 15.77 -5.81
N GLY A 125 4.18 14.73 -6.59
CA GLY A 125 3.51 14.79 -7.88
C GLY A 125 4.45 15.11 -9.04
N ASP A 126 3.96 15.92 -9.99
CA ASP A 126 4.68 16.35 -11.17
C ASP A 126 4.78 17.87 -11.22
N ASN A 127 5.91 18.40 -11.70
CA ASN A 127 6.05 19.82 -11.95
C ASN A 127 7.06 20.02 -13.09
N GLY A 128 6.59 20.55 -14.22
CA GLY A 128 7.44 20.72 -15.40
C GLY A 128 8.43 21.87 -15.26
N ALA A 129 8.19 22.87 -14.41
CA ALA A 129 9.21 23.86 -14.09
C ALA A 129 10.38 23.21 -13.34
N VAL A 130 10.09 22.37 -12.34
CA VAL A 130 11.10 21.59 -11.59
C VAL A 130 11.91 20.71 -12.54
N ARG A 131 11.26 19.99 -13.47
CA ARG A 131 11.97 19.15 -14.45
C ARG A 131 12.89 19.96 -15.37
N ARG A 132 12.43 21.12 -15.87
CA ARG A 132 13.25 21.99 -16.74
C ARG A 132 14.44 22.59 -15.99
N PHE A 133 14.21 23.07 -14.77
CA PHE A 133 15.27 23.54 -13.88
C PHE A 133 16.29 22.42 -13.65
N ALA A 134 15.83 21.24 -13.24
CA ALA A 134 16.73 20.15 -12.92
C ALA A 134 17.54 19.67 -14.14
N ALA A 135 16.92 19.61 -15.33
CA ALA A 135 17.63 19.29 -16.57
C ALA A 135 18.73 20.32 -16.90
N ARG A 136 18.44 21.63 -16.72
CA ARG A 136 19.40 22.73 -16.92
C ARG A 136 20.58 22.67 -15.95
N HIS A 137 20.36 22.19 -14.72
CA HIS A 137 21.36 22.14 -13.66
C HIS A 137 21.96 20.74 -13.42
N HIS A 138 21.62 19.75 -14.24
CA HIS A 138 22.01 18.33 -14.07
C HIS A 138 21.68 17.77 -12.68
N ILE A 139 20.49 18.11 -12.17
CA ILE A 139 20.00 17.69 -10.86
C ILE A 139 19.10 16.46 -11.02
N GLN A 140 19.25 15.48 -10.12
CA GLN A 140 18.37 14.31 -10.09
C GLN A 140 16.98 14.71 -9.60
N VAL A 141 15.93 14.26 -10.29
CA VAL A 141 14.55 14.45 -9.87
C VAL A 141 13.94 13.11 -9.51
N ILE A 142 13.23 13.06 -8.38
CA ILE A 142 12.47 11.90 -7.92
C ILE A 142 11.06 12.37 -7.63
N HIS A 143 10.11 11.78 -8.32
CA HIS A 143 8.71 12.08 -8.17
C HIS A 143 8.10 11.11 -7.17
N MET A 144 7.38 11.64 -6.19
CA MET A 144 6.66 10.87 -5.19
C MET A 144 5.18 11.17 -5.27
N GLU A 145 4.33 10.16 -5.23
CA GLU A 145 2.88 10.33 -5.16
C GLU A 145 2.29 9.15 -4.40
N LEU A 146 1.04 9.28 -3.96
CA LEU A 146 0.32 8.13 -3.47
C LEU A 146 0.23 7.04 -4.55
N GLY A 147 0.50 5.79 -4.17
CA GLY A 147 0.33 4.60 -5.01
C GLY A 147 -1.15 4.31 -5.28
N PRO A 148 -1.53 3.19 -5.89
CA PRO A 148 -2.90 2.94 -6.30
C PRO A 148 -3.70 2.10 -5.28
N THR A 149 -3.25 1.96 -4.03
CA THR A 149 -4.06 1.35 -2.95
C THR A 149 -4.43 2.38 -1.89
N ARG A 150 -5.72 2.41 -1.50
CA ARG A 150 -6.25 3.28 -0.44
C ARG A 150 -6.96 2.46 0.63
N ILE A 151 -7.23 3.08 1.77
CA ILE A 151 -8.18 2.54 2.77
C ILE A 151 -9.41 2.05 2.01
N PRO A 152 -9.90 0.82 2.24
CA PRO A 152 -9.57 -0.09 3.35
C PRO A 152 -8.26 -0.88 3.23
N PHE A 153 -7.61 -0.86 2.07
CA PHE A 153 -6.30 -1.45 1.89
C PHE A 153 -5.21 -0.61 2.57
N LYS A 154 -4.07 -1.25 2.86
CA LYS A 154 -2.85 -0.52 3.24
C LYS A 154 -2.55 0.53 2.16
N GLN A 155 -2.46 1.79 2.58
CA GLN A 155 -2.14 2.89 1.69
C GLN A 155 -0.69 2.76 1.22
N THR A 156 -0.49 3.05 -0.06
CA THR A 156 0.83 3.00 -0.68
C THR A 156 1.26 4.37 -1.21
N VAL A 157 2.56 4.50 -1.43
CA VAL A 157 3.23 5.60 -2.15
C VAL A 157 4.20 5.00 -3.18
N MET A 158 4.50 5.75 -4.22
CA MET A 158 5.46 5.39 -5.25
C MET A 158 6.57 6.44 -5.33
N PHE A 159 7.74 6.01 -5.77
CA PHE A 159 8.84 6.89 -6.18
C PHE A 159 9.22 6.54 -7.61
N ASP A 160 9.41 7.54 -8.45
CA ASP A 160 9.74 7.33 -9.86
C ASP A 160 10.63 8.47 -10.38
N PRO A 161 11.69 8.16 -11.15
CA PRO A 161 12.64 9.18 -11.61
C PRO A 161 12.17 9.96 -12.84
N GLU A 162 11.07 9.57 -13.49
CA GLU A 162 10.60 10.20 -14.73
C GLU A 162 9.28 10.98 -14.54
N GLY A 163 8.43 10.56 -13.61
CA GLY A 163 7.21 11.27 -13.30
C GLY A 163 6.26 10.50 -12.40
N THR A 164 5.09 11.05 -12.15
CA THR A 164 4.01 10.36 -11.44
C THR A 164 2.82 10.10 -12.36
N ASN A 165 1.85 9.33 -11.87
CA ASN A 165 0.64 9.04 -12.62
C ASN A 165 0.96 8.43 -14.01
N GLY A 166 0.44 9.00 -15.09
CA GLY A 166 0.72 8.51 -16.45
C GLY A 166 2.12 8.85 -16.97
N ASN A 167 2.88 9.74 -16.31
CA ASN A 167 4.27 10.02 -16.66
C ASN A 167 5.27 9.07 -15.99
N ALA A 168 4.82 8.22 -15.08
CA ALA A 168 5.69 7.30 -14.36
C ALA A 168 6.40 6.35 -15.33
N SER A 169 7.70 6.14 -15.14
CA SER A 169 8.47 5.18 -15.91
C SER A 169 7.91 3.75 -15.83
N LEU A 170 7.22 3.43 -14.73
CA LEU A 170 6.50 2.16 -14.54
C LEU A 170 5.50 1.86 -15.66
N SER A 171 4.82 2.88 -16.20
CA SER A 171 3.87 2.73 -17.31
C SER A 171 4.53 2.25 -18.62
N GLN A 172 5.85 2.44 -18.74
CA GLN A 172 6.59 2.10 -19.96
C GLN A 172 7.05 0.65 -20.01
N LEU A 173 6.99 -0.05 -18.87
CA LEU A 173 7.35 -1.46 -18.75
C LEU A 173 6.45 -2.35 -19.61
N HIS A 174 7.01 -3.47 -20.06
CA HIS A 174 6.27 -4.56 -20.65
C HIS A 174 6.16 -5.73 -19.65
N ILE A 175 5.09 -6.52 -19.72
CA ILE A 175 4.91 -7.64 -18.78
C ILE A 175 6.03 -8.69 -18.86
N GLU A 176 6.66 -8.84 -20.02
CA GLU A 176 7.82 -9.68 -20.29
C GLU A 176 9.03 -9.21 -19.48
N ASP A 177 9.20 -7.89 -19.28
CA ASP A 177 10.27 -7.34 -18.44
C ASP A 177 10.09 -7.77 -16.99
N ILE A 178 8.85 -7.70 -16.49
CA ILE A 178 8.50 -8.14 -15.13
C ILE A 178 8.72 -9.63 -14.99
N ARG A 179 8.20 -10.45 -15.91
CA ARG A 179 8.38 -11.91 -15.90
C ARG A 179 9.85 -12.30 -15.91
N ALA A 180 10.67 -11.61 -16.70
CA ALA A 180 12.10 -11.88 -16.79
C ALA A 180 12.89 -11.49 -15.54
N ALA A 181 12.35 -10.60 -14.69
CA ALA A 181 12.98 -10.21 -13.42
C ALA A 181 12.60 -11.11 -12.24
N TYR A 182 11.67 -12.04 -12.43
CA TYR A 182 11.18 -12.93 -11.38
C TYR A 182 11.92 -14.27 -11.40
N ASP A 183 12.62 -14.58 -10.31
CA ASP A 183 13.25 -15.88 -10.07
C ASP A 183 12.31 -16.87 -9.34
N HIS A 184 11.08 -16.45 -9.04
CA HIS A 184 10.07 -17.26 -8.37
C HIS A 184 8.67 -17.04 -8.98
N PRO A 185 7.73 -17.98 -8.80
CA PRO A 185 6.33 -17.74 -9.15
C PRO A 185 5.75 -16.54 -8.37
N PRO A 186 4.86 -15.73 -8.97
CA PRO A 186 4.20 -14.63 -8.27
C PRO A 186 3.21 -15.15 -7.24
N LEU A 187 2.98 -14.40 -6.16
CA LEU A 187 1.90 -14.72 -5.23
C LEU A 187 0.55 -14.52 -5.91
N SER A 188 -0.47 -15.25 -5.44
CA SER A 188 -1.82 -15.02 -5.94
C SER A 188 -2.37 -13.68 -5.45
N THR A 189 -3.25 -13.09 -6.24
CA THR A 189 -4.00 -11.87 -5.89
C THR A 189 -4.83 -12.02 -4.61
N ASP A 190 -5.28 -13.24 -4.29
CA ASP A 190 -6.00 -13.54 -3.04
C ASP A 190 -5.09 -13.41 -1.81
N VAL A 191 -3.83 -13.86 -1.91
CA VAL A 191 -2.82 -13.67 -0.86
C VAL A 191 -2.59 -12.17 -0.67
N TRP A 192 -2.36 -11.43 -1.75
CA TRP A 192 -2.18 -9.98 -1.68
C TRP A 192 -3.39 -9.25 -1.09
N ARG A 193 -4.61 -9.62 -1.49
CA ARG A 193 -5.83 -9.03 -0.94
C ARG A 193 -5.89 -9.20 0.58
N LEU A 194 -5.57 -10.38 1.10
CA LEU A 194 -5.56 -10.64 2.53
C LEU A 194 -4.47 -9.82 3.24
N THR A 195 -3.23 -9.85 2.71
CA THR A 195 -2.08 -9.12 3.27
C THR A 195 -2.29 -7.61 3.28
N MET A 196 -3.00 -7.09 2.29
CA MET A 196 -3.32 -5.66 2.16
C MET A 196 -4.54 -5.23 2.99
N GLY A 197 -5.23 -6.14 3.69
CA GLY A 197 -6.36 -5.81 4.57
C GLY A 197 -7.74 -5.80 3.88
N GLY A 198 -7.85 -6.38 2.68
CA GLY A 198 -9.09 -6.53 1.89
C GLY A 198 -10.06 -7.61 2.39
N GLY A 199 -10.05 -7.90 3.69
CA GLY A 199 -10.96 -8.84 4.35
C GLY A 199 -12.43 -8.44 4.22
N ALA A 200 -13.35 -9.36 4.50
CA ALA A 200 -14.78 -9.06 4.48
C ALA A 200 -15.14 -8.04 5.58
N ARG A 201 -15.95 -7.02 5.23
CA ARG A 201 -16.42 -5.98 6.14
C ARG A 201 -17.95 -5.86 6.07
N PRO A 202 -18.60 -5.25 7.09
CA PRO A 202 -20.02 -4.92 7.04
C PRO A 202 -20.35 -4.06 5.82
N VAL A 203 -21.55 -4.25 5.25
CA VAL A 203 -22.01 -3.58 4.02
C VAL A 203 -22.94 -2.43 4.36
N SER A 204 -22.82 -1.27 3.69
CA SER A 204 -23.74 -0.16 3.90
C SER A 204 -25.16 -0.39 3.36
N ASP A 205 -26.12 0.35 3.91
CA ASP A 205 -27.52 0.35 3.48
C ASP A 205 -27.68 0.70 1.99
N ASP A 206 -26.83 1.56 1.45
CA ASP A 206 -26.84 1.93 0.02
C ASP A 206 -26.54 0.72 -0.86
N LEU A 207 -25.57 -0.12 -0.49
CA LEU A 207 -25.30 -1.37 -1.19
C LEU A 207 -26.40 -2.42 -0.97
N ILE A 208 -26.97 -2.52 0.24
CA ILE A 208 -28.10 -3.42 0.49
C ILE A 208 -29.29 -3.06 -0.41
N ARG A 209 -29.62 -1.77 -0.54
CA ARG A 209 -30.69 -1.26 -1.42
C ARG A 209 -30.46 -1.57 -2.90
N LEU A 210 -29.20 -1.64 -3.32
CA LEU A 210 -28.82 -2.04 -4.68
C LEU A 210 -28.90 -3.56 -4.90
N GLY A 211 -29.30 -4.35 -3.90
CA GLY A 211 -29.28 -5.82 -3.94
C GLY A 211 -27.85 -6.39 -3.85
N LEU A 212 -26.92 -5.56 -3.38
CA LEU A 212 -25.48 -5.76 -3.33
C LEU A 212 -25.01 -6.05 -1.88
N GLY A 213 -25.82 -6.77 -1.10
CA GLY A 213 -25.48 -7.20 0.28
C GLY A 213 -24.70 -8.52 0.35
N THR A 214 -24.02 -8.77 1.48
CA THR A 214 -23.26 -10.02 1.77
C THR A 214 -24.12 -11.27 1.77
N GLY A 215 -25.42 -11.16 2.10
CA GLY A 215 -26.37 -12.28 2.08
C GLY A 215 -26.95 -12.62 0.71
N ASN A 216 -26.70 -11.81 -0.32
CA ASN A 216 -27.22 -11.95 -1.68
C ASN A 216 -26.09 -12.08 -2.71
N GLN A 217 -24.99 -12.73 -2.36
CA GLN A 217 -24.05 -13.23 -3.37
C GLN A 217 -24.76 -14.32 -4.18
N LYS A 218 -25.54 -13.91 -5.18
CA LYS A 218 -25.97 -14.80 -6.26
C LYS A 218 -24.72 -15.50 -6.76
N ARG A 219 -24.75 -16.83 -6.78
CA ARG A 219 -23.61 -17.64 -7.24
C ARG A 219 -23.23 -17.19 -8.66
N PRO A 220 -21.94 -17.26 -9.05
CA PRO A 220 -21.56 -17.14 -10.45
C PRO A 220 -22.42 -18.11 -11.29
N GLY A 221 -23.36 -17.59 -12.08
CA GLY A 221 -24.38 -18.37 -12.81
C GLY A 221 -25.85 -18.02 -12.51
N GLU A 222 -26.16 -17.42 -11.36
CA GLU A 222 -27.52 -16.98 -10.99
C GLU A 222 -27.84 -15.54 -11.44
N ARG A 223 -26.82 -14.83 -11.93
CA ARG A 223 -26.95 -13.50 -12.54
C ARG A 223 -27.12 -13.66 -14.04
N THR A 224 -28.19 -13.06 -14.57
CA THR A 224 -28.55 -13.16 -15.99
C THR A 224 -27.81 -12.16 -16.88
N LYS A 225 -27.16 -11.14 -16.29
CA LYS A 225 -26.40 -10.11 -17.01
C LYS A 225 -25.04 -9.87 -16.36
N LYS A 226 -24.01 -9.71 -17.20
CA LYS A 226 -22.69 -9.20 -16.78
C LYS A 226 -22.83 -7.77 -16.27
N SER A 227 -22.01 -7.42 -15.28
CA SER A 227 -22.00 -6.14 -14.60
C SER A 227 -20.63 -5.47 -14.71
N ILE A 228 -20.61 -4.21 -15.16
CA ILE A 228 -19.40 -3.41 -15.33
C ILE A 228 -19.46 -2.21 -14.40
N LEU A 229 -18.42 -2.00 -13.60
CA LEU A 229 -18.25 -0.79 -12.79
C LEU A 229 -17.45 0.27 -13.54
N ILE A 230 -17.93 1.51 -13.51
CA ILE A 230 -17.22 2.69 -13.98
C ILE A 230 -17.11 3.69 -12.81
N PRO A 231 -15.94 3.79 -12.15
CA PRO A 231 -15.71 4.82 -11.15
C PRO A 231 -15.47 6.17 -11.82
N LEU A 232 -16.16 7.22 -11.35
CA LEU A 232 -15.89 8.60 -11.77
C LEU A 232 -14.68 9.16 -11.01
N GLN A 233 -14.00 10.12 -11.64
CA GLN A 233 -12.86 10.86 -11.07
C GLN A 233 -13.17 12.36 -11.01
N LEU A 234 -12.40 13.11 -10.22
CA LEU A 234 -12.50 14.57 -10.18
C LEU A 234 -12.07 15.15 -11.53
N SER A 235 -12.83 16.11 -12.06
CA SER A 235 -12.51 16.77 -13.33
C SER A 235 -11.26 17.66 -13.26
N ASP A 236 -10.87 18.09 -12.05
CA ASP A 236 -9.66 18.87 -11.80
C ASP A 236 -8.50 18.04 -11.24
N ASP A 237 -8.51 16.72 -11.47
CA ASP A 237 -7.41 15.83 -11.12
C ASP A 237 -6.34 15.81 -12.23
N ALA A 238 -5.06 15.82 -11.87
CA ALA A 238 -3.96 15.72 -12.85
C ALA A 238 -4.11 14.47 -13.74
N ASN A 239 -4.64 13.38 -13.20
CA ASN A 239 -4.94 12.16 -13.96
C ASN A 239 -5.96 12.38 -15.09
N VAL A 240 -6.96 13.23 -14.88
CA VAL A 240 -7.97 13.56 -15.91
C VAL A 240 -7.44 14.64 -16.86
N LEU A 241 -6.67 15.60 -16.37
CA LEU A 241 -6.16 16.71 -17.18
C LEU A 241 -5.06 16.28 -18.14
N LEU A 242 -4.15 15.40 -17.69
CA LEU A 242 -2.91 15.08 -18.42
C LEU A 242 -2.86 13.66 -18.96
N HIS A 243 -3.55 12.72 -18.30
CA HIS A 243 -3.36 11.29 -18.52
C HIS A 243 -4.64 10.60 -18.99
N SER A 244 -5.57 11.35 -19.57
CA SER A 244 -6.86 10.85 -20.03
C SER A 244 -7.11 11.29 -21.47
N PRO A 245 -7.66 10.40 -22.33
CA PRO A 245 -8.15 10.81 -23.64
C PRO A 245 -9.42 11.68 -23.56
N TYR A 246 -10.04 11.78 -22.38
CA TYR A 246 -11.24 12.56 -22.13
C TYR A 246 -10.96 13.73 -21.17
N LYS A 247 -11.47 14.92 -21.52
CA LYS A 247 -11.32 16.13 -20.71
C LYS A 247 -12.25 16.23 -19.50
N SER A 248 -13.19 15.29 -19.35
CA SER A 248 -14.14 15.29 -18.22
C SER A 248 -14.81 13.93 -18.03
N PRO A 249 -15.38 13.66 -16.83
CA PRO A 249 -16.21 12.48 -16.60
C PRO A 249 -17.40 12.37 -17.55
N LEU A 250 -18.01 13.50 -17.94
CA LEU A 250 -19.12 13.50 -18.90
C LEU A 250 -18.65 13.03 -20.28
N ALA A 251 -17.53 13.55 -20.79
CA ALA A 251 -16.98 13.17 -22.08
C ALA A 251 -16.64 11.67 -22.13
N MET A 252 -16.09 11.13 -21.04
CA MET A 252 -15.88 9.69 -20.89
C MET A 252 -17.20 8.92 -21.02
N LEU A 253 -18.22 9.27 -20.23
CA LEU A 253 -19.49 8.53 -20.27
C LEU A 253 -20.19 8.64 -21.64
N GLN A 254 -20.10 9.80 -22.30
CA GLN A 254 -20.62 10.00 -23.67
C GLN A 254 -19.97 9.06 -24.68
N ALA A 255 -18.69 8.74 -24.51
CA ALA A 255 -17.98 7.80 -25.38
C ALA A 255 -18.29 6.33 -25.03
N LEU A 256 -18.39 5.98 -23.74
CA LEU A 256 -18.47 4.59 -23.29
C LEU A 256 -19.90 4.04 -23.25
N LEU A 257 -20.87 4.80 -22.73
CA LEU A 257 -22.21 4.27 -22.42
C LEU A 257 -23.01 3.80 -23.66
N PRO A 258 -22.99 4.51 -24.81
CA PRO A 258 -23.67 4.02 -26.01
C PRO A 258 -23.18 2.62 -26.44
N LYS A 259 -21.85 2.41 -26.43
CA LYS A 259 -21.25 1.11 -26.78
C LYS A 259 -21.60 0.00 -25.79
N LEU A 260 -21.75 0.31 -24.51
CA LEU A 260 -22.12 -0.66 -23.48
C LEU A 260 -23.61 -1.02 -23.51
N GLN A 261 -24.48 -0.07 -23.88
CA GLN A 261 -25.91 -0.32 -24.03
C GLN A 261 -26.20 -1.45 -25.02
N ASP A 262 -25.49 -1.46 -26.15
CA ASP A 262 -25.65 -2.46 -27.21
C ASP A 262 -25.19 -3.87 -26.80
N LYS A 263 -24.46 -4.00 -25.69
CA LYS A 263 -23.93 -5.29 -25.19
C LYS A 263 -24.81 -5.96 -24.15
N GLY A 264 -25.93 -5.34 -23.76
CA GLY A 264 -26.87 -5.92 -22.78
C GLY A 264 -26.29 -6.09 -21.36
N VAL A 265 -25.16 -5.44 -21.07
CA VAL A 265 -24.51 -5.45 -19.75
C VAL A 265 -25.19 -4.46 -18.81
N GLN A 266 -25.17 -4.75 -17.51
CA GLN A 266 -25.54 -3.79 -16.48
C GLN A 266 -24.33 -2.91 -16.16
N VAL A 267 -24.50 -1.60 -16.17
CA VAL A 267 -23.42 -0.65 -15.87
C VAL A 267 -23.69 -0.02 -14.51
N LEU A 268 -22.71 -0.08 -13.62
CA LEU A 268 -22.73 0.60 -12.34
C LEU A 268 -21.81 1.82 -12.42
N ILE A 269 -22.35 3.01 -12.19
CA ILE A 269 -21.55 4.24 -12.10
C ILE A 269 -21.34 4.57 -10.63
N LYS A 270 -20.07 4.63 -10.20
CA LYS A 270 -19.71 5.05 -8.85
C LYS A 270 -19.25 6.52 -8.87
N PRO A 271 -20.00 7.46 -8.26
CA PRO A 271 -19.54 8.84 -8.10
C PRO A 271 -18.23 8.92 -7.31
N HIS A 272 -17.43 9.97 -7.56
CA HIS A 272 -16.25 10.24 -6.75
C HIS A 272 -16.68 10.92 -5.43
N PRO A 273 -16.28 10.40 -4.25
CA PRO A 273 -16.76 10.93 -2.97
C PRO A 273 -16.36 12.40 -2.78
N ALA A 274 -15.11 12.74 -3.13
CA ALA A 274 -14.59 14.10 -2.97
C ALA A 274 -15.14 15.12 -3.97
N ALA A 275 -15.94 14.72 -4.98
CA ALA A 275 -16.51 15.65 -5.93
C ALA A 275 -17.51 16.62 -5.26
N THR A 276 -18.10 16.19 -4.15
CA THR A 276 -19.09 16.97 -3.38
C THR A 276 -18.53 18.22 -2.71
N HIS A 277 -17.21 18.31 -2.54
CA HIS A 277 -16.57 19.39 -1.79
C HIS A 277 -16.19 20.61 -2.64
N ARG A 278 -16.26 20.54 -3.97
CA ARG A 278 -15.78 21.61 -4.86
C ARG A 278 -16.78 21.94 -5.96
N PRO A 279 -17.20 23.22 -6.14
CA PRO A 279 -18.24 23.59 -7.10
C PRO A 279 -18.00 23.10 -8.54
N LEU A 280 -16.76 23.17 -9.03
CA LEU A 280 -16.38 22.69 -10.36
C LEU A 280 -16.64 21.18 -10.50
N ASN A 281 -16.19 20.38 -9.53
CA ASN A 281 -16.36 18.92 -9.54
C ASN A 281 -17.82 18.50 -9.28
N VAL A 282 -18.55 19.22 -8.41
CA VAL A 282 -19.99 19.02 -8.21
C VAL A 282 -20.72 19.15 -9.55
N THR A 283 -20.46 20.24 -10.27
CA THR A 283 -21.09 20.52 -11.56
C THR A 283 -20.72 19.49 -12.61
N ALA A 284 -19.44 19.14 -12.73
CA ALA A 284 -18.96 18.15 -13.69
C ALA A 284 -19.55 16.76 -13.42
N GLN A 285 -19.56 16.33 -12.16
CA GLN A 285 -20.13 15.05 -11.75
C GLN A 285 -21.65 15.02 -11.97
N ASP A 286 -22.38 16.05 -11.56
CA ASP A 286 -23.83 16.10 -11.73
C ASP A 286 -24.24 16.01 -13.21
N LYS A 287 -23.54 16.73 -14.11
CA LYS A 287 -23.75 16.60 -15.56
C LYS A 287 -23.51 15.17 -16.04
N ALA A 288 -22.42 14.54 -15.63
CA ALA A 288 -22.09 13.16 -15.98
C ALA A 288 -23.16 12.17 -15.48
N LEU A 289 -23.60 12.31 -14.22
CA LEU A 289 -24.61 11.44 -13.62
C LEU A 289 -26.00 11.62 -14.24
N ARG A 290 -26.40 12.85 -14.59
CA ARG A 290 -27.66 13.11 -15.33
C ARG A 290 -27.65 12.44 -16.69
N PHE A 291 -26.54 12.57 -17.43
CA PHE A 291 -26.36 11.88 -18.71
C PHE A 291 -26.43 10.36 -18.52
N ALA A 292 -25.71 9.81 -17.54
CA ALA A 292 -25.70 8.38 -17.26
C ALA A 292 -27.10 7.79 -17.00
N ARG A 293 -27.94 8.51 -16.26
CA ARG A 293 -29.32 8.11 -15.93
C ARG A 293 -30.27 8.06 -17.12
N THR A 294 -29.87 8.54 -18.29
CA THR A 294 -30.66 8.41 -19.52
C THR A 294 -30.61 7.00 -20.12
N PHE A 295 -29.68 6.15 -19.65
CA PHE A 295 -29.50 4.79 -20.14
C PHE A 295 -30.22 3.78 -19.22
N PRO A 296 -31.10 2.91 -19.76
CA PRO A 296 -31.93 2.00 -18.95
C PRO A 296 -31.13 0.88 -18.28
N ASN A 297 -29.92 0.58 -18.76
CA ASN A 297 -29.03 -0.43 -18.20
C ASN A 297 -28.01 0.15 -17.20
N VAL A 298 -28.11 1.44 -16.86
CA VAL A 298 -27.21 2.11 -15.93
C VAL A 298 -27.83 2.27 -14.55
N THR A 299 -27.08 1.88 -13.53
CA THR A 299 -27.38 2.13 -12.12
C THR A 299 -26.31 3.06 -11.55
N VAL A 300 -26.70 4.22 -11.03
CA VAL A 300 -25.79 5.12 -10.31
C VAL A 300 -25.80 4.74 -8.83
N THR A 301 -24.62 4.48 -8.26
CA THR A 301 -24.53 4.17 -6.83
C THR A 301 -24.79 5.40 -5.96
N GLY A 302 -25.27 5.18 -4.74
CA GLY A 302 -25.52 6.25 -3.78
C GLY A 302 -24.26 7.06 -3.44
N PRO A 303 -24.40 8.34 -3.03
CA PRO A 303 -23.28 9.16 -2.58
C PRO A 303 -22.69 8.68 -1.25
N GLY A 304 -23.38 7.80 -0.52
CA GLY A 304 -22.95 7.25 0.77
C GLY A 304 -22.03 6.04 0.67
N ILE A 305 -21.66 5.58 -0.55
CA ILE A 305 -20.69 4.50 -0.71
C ILE A 305 -19.32 4.97 -0.19
N THR A 306 -18.97 4.45 0.98
CA THR A 306 -17.69 4.68 1.63
C THR A 306 -16.56 3.95 0.88
N ASN A 307 -15.32 4.24 1.25
CA ASN A 307 -14.19 3.46 0.75
C ASN A 307 -14.30 1.97 1.16
N ASP A 308 -14.82 1.69 2.35
CA ASP A 308 -15.05 0.32 2.82
C ASP A 308 -16.08 -0.41 1.94
N ASP A 309 -17.14 0.29 1.55
CA ASP A 309 -18.15 -0.22 0.62
C ASP A 309 -17.60 -0.49 -0.79
N ALA A 310 -16.55 0.23 -1.21
CA ALA A 310 -15.93 0.04 -2.52
C ALA A 310 -15.44 -1.42 -2.68
N THR A 311 -14.94 -2.06 -1.62
CA THR A 311 -14.51 -3.47 -1.69
C THR A 311 -15.67 -4.43 -1.91
N THR A 312 -16.81 -4.19 -1.28
CA THR A 312 -18.03 -4.99 -1.49
C THR A 312 -18.54 -4.84 -2.91
N LEU A 313 -18.53 -3.61 -3.43
CA LEU A 313 -18.89 -3.33 -4.81
C LEU A 313 -17.96 -4.06 -5.79
N LEU A 314 -16.64 -4.00 -5.56
CA LEU A 314 -15.65 -4.69 -6.39
C LEU A 314 -15.90 -6.20 -6.42
N ARG A 315 -16.21 -6.84 -5.28
CA ARG A 315 -16.54 -8.28 -5.22
C ARG A 315 -17.72 -8.66 -6.12
N GLN A 316 -18.64 -7.73 -6.33
CA GLN A 316 -19.92 -7.99 -6.97
C GLN A 316 -20.01 -7.58 -8.42
N VAL A 317 -18.99 -6.97 -9.00
CA VAL A 317 -18.98 -6.68 -10.45
C VAL A 317 -18.18 -7.73 -11.20
N ASP A 318 -18.44 -7.87 -12.50
CA ASP A 318 -17.74 -8.83 -13.36
C ASP A 318 -16.50 -8.19 -14.01
N GLY A 319 -16.56 -6.87 -14.26
CA GLY A 319 -15.43 -6.12 -14.79
C GLY A 319 -15.46 -4.63 -14.45
N ILE A 320 -14.34 -3.96 -14.67
CA ILE A 320 -14.14 -2.53 -14.39
C ILE A 320 -13.66 -1.86 -15.66
N VAL A 321 -14.24 -0.70 -15.97
CA VAL A 321 -13.69 0.24 -16.96
C VAL A 321 -13.38 1.53 -16.23
N THR A 322 -12.12 1.93 -16.23
CA THR A 322 -11.64 3.13 -15.52
C THR A 322 -10.82 4.00 -16.45
N LEU A 323 -10.74 5.30 -16.19
CA LEU A 323 -9.68 6.12 -16.81
C LEU A 323 -8.34 5.65 -16.28
N ASN A 324 -8.04 5.99 -15.03
CA ASN A 324 -6.77 5.69 -14.38
C ASN A 324 -6.89 5.72 -12.85
N SER A 325 -8.11 5.59 -12.33
CA SER A 325 -8.39 5.55 -10.89
C SER A 325 -7.65 4.42 -10.17
N SER A 326 -7.27 4.64 -8.90
CA SER A 326 -6.76 3.59 -7.99
C SER A 326 -7.69 2.37 -7.89
N VAL A 327 -9.01 2.60 -8.02
CA VAL A 327 -10.04 1.55 -8.03
C VAL A 327 -9.76 0.50 -9.12
N GLY A 328 -9.10 0.89 -10.21
CA GLY A 328 -8.64 -0.04 -11.24
C GLY A 328 -7.66 -1.06 -10.69
N PHE A 329 -6.55 -0.62 -10.12
CA PHE A 329 -5.57 -1.52 -9.50
C PHE A 329 -6.16 -2.33 -8.34
N GLU A 330 -6.96 -1.69 -7.48
CA GLU A 330 -7.64 -2.37 -6.36
C GLU A 330 -8.56 -3.50 -6.84
N SER A 331 -9.17 -3.36 -8.02
CA SER A 331 -10.01 -4.42 -8.60
C SER A 331 -9.23 -5.68 -8.99
N LEU A 332 -7.93 -5.55 -9.29
CA LEU A 332 -7.07 -6.70 -9.61
C LEU A 332 -6.87 -7.61 -8.39
N LEU A 333 -6.91 -7.05 -7.17
CA LEU A 333 -6.91 -7.83 -5.92
C LEU A 333 -8.17 -8.70 -5.75
N PHE A 334 -9.21 -8.45 -6.56
CA PHE A 334 -10.43 -9.25 -6.60
C PHE A 334 -10.55 -10.09 -7.87
N ASN A 335 -9.47 -10.27 -8.63
CA ASN A 335 -9.46 -11.01 -9.90
C ASN A 335 -10.49 -10.48 -10.90
N LYS A 336 -10.70 -9.17 -10.93
CA LYS A 336 -11.65 -8.55 -11.84
C LYS A 336 -10.99 -8.27 -13.18
N LYS A 337 -11.76 -8.45 -14.26
CA LYS A 337 -11.33 -8.02 -15.58
C LYS A 337 -11.32 -6.49 -15.60
N LEU A 338 -10.23 -5.91 -16.09
CA LEU A 338 -10.00 -4.47 -16.03
C LEU A 338 -9.65 -3.93 -17.41
N CYS A 339 -10.33 -2.85 -17.81
CA CYS A 339 -9.95 -1.99 -18.92
C CYS A 339 -9.52 -0.62 -18.37
N VAL A 340 -8.30 -0.21 -18.70
CA VAL A 340 -7.72 1.07 -18.27
C VAL A 340 -7.59 1.98 -19.49
N ILE A 341 -8.42 3.02 -19.54
CA ILE A 341 -8.53 3.89 -20.72
C ILE A 341 -7.42 4.95 -20.75
N GLY A 342 -7.19 5.61 -19.62
CA GLY A 342 -6.14 6.62 -19.45
C GLY A 342 -4.78 5.98 -19.19
N GLU A 343 -3.76 6.81 -19.06
CA GLU A 343 -2.42 6.40 -18.63
C GLU A 343 -2.36 6.36 -17.10
N SER A 344 -1.70 5.34 -16.55
CA SER A 344 -1.54 5.17 -15.11
C SER A 344 -0.21 4.46 -14.80
N PRO A 345 0.33 4.58 -13.57
CA PRO A 345 1.58 3.92 -13.21
C PRO A 345 1.51 2.40 -13.33
N TYR A 346 0.32 1.83 -13.20
CA TYR A 346 0.09 0.39 -13.24
C TYR A 346 -0.35 -0.13 -14.63
N LYS A 347 -0.60 0.76 -15.60
CA LYS A 347 -0.97 0.38 -16.97
C LYS A 347 0.28 0.07 -17.79
N ILE A 348 0.89 -1.08 -17.50
CA ILE A 348 2.04 -1.58 -18.26
C ILE A 348 1.59 -2.19 -19.60
N LYS A 349 2.52 -2.29 -20.55
CA LYS A 349 2.28 -2.84 -21.88
C LYS A 349 2.10 -4.37 -21.81
N GLY A 350 1.19 -4.89 -22.65
CA GLY A 350 0.96 -6.32 -22.80
C GLY A 350 0.01 -6.97 -21.78
N VAL A 351 -0.69 -6.17 -20.95
CA VAL A 351 -1.57 -6.70 -19.90
C VAL A 351 -3.05 -6.42 -20.13
N PHE A 352 -3.42 -5.14 -20.24
CA PHE A 352 -4.83 -4.75 -20.24
C PHE A 352 -5.41 -4.76 -21.66
N PRO A 353 -6.60 -5.36 -21.87
CA PRO A 353 -7.30 -5.22 -23.13
C PRO A 353 -7.72 -3.77 -23.35
N ASP A 354 -7.77 -3.35 -24.62
CA ASP A 354 -8.45 -2.11 -24.98
C ASP A 354 -9.97 -2.22 -24.73
N PHE A 355 -10.68 -1.11 -24.88
CA PHE A 355 -12.10 -1.06 -24.57
C PHE A 355 -12.95 -1.99 -25.45
N ASP A 356 -12.66 -2.05 -26.74
CA ASP A 356 -13.47 -2.84 -27.67
C ASP A 356 -13.19 -4.34 -27.49
N SER A 357 -11.94 -4.75 -27.27
CA SER A 357 -11.58 -6.11 -26.86
C SER A 357 -12.22 -6.49 -25.53
N PHE A 358 -12.20 -5.58 -24.54
CA PHE A 358 -12.78 -5.83 -23.22
C PHE A 358 -14.28 -6.11 -23.28
N ILE A 359 -15.06 -5.26 -23.96
CA ILE A 359 -16.53 -5.43 -24.00
C ILE A 359 -16.98 -6.62 -24.85
N ASN A 360 -16.12 -7.09 -25.76
CA ASN A 360 -16.38 -8.24 -26.62
C ASN A 360 -15.81 -9.55 -26.03
N ASP A 361 -15.15 -9.50 -24.86
CA ASP A 361 -14.36 -10.61 -24.31
C ASP A 361 -13.30 -11.13 -25.32
N ASP A 362 -12.81 -10.27 -26.21
CA ASP A 362 -11.88 -10.61 -27.29
C ASP A 362 -10.43 -10.38 -26.86
N PHE A 363 -9.97 -11.23 -25.92
CA PHE A 363 -8.60 -11.30 -25.43
C PHE A 363 -8.33 -12.65 -24.76
N ASP A 364 -7.07 -13.07 -24.69
CA ASP A 364 -6.66 -14.29 -24.00
C ASP A 364 -6.84 -14.14 -22.48
N LYS A 365 -7.88 -14.78 -21.95
CA LYS A 365 -8.25 -14.68 -20.53
C LYS A 365 -7.28 -15.38 -19.61
N GLU A 366 -6.69 -16.49 -20.05
CA GLU A 366 -5.74 -17.28 -19.24
C GLU A 366 -4.42 -16.52 -19.12
N GLN A 367 -3.92 -16.04 -20.26
CA GLN A 367 -2.73 -15.19 -20.30
C GLN A 367 -2.95 -13.87 -19.53
N TYR A 368 -4.12 -13.25 -19.62
CA TYR A 368 -4.49 -12.09 -18.81
C TYR A 368 -4.42 -12.42 -17.30
N ASP A 369 -5.07 -13.49 -16.86
CA ASP A 369 -5.11 -13.85 -15.43
C ASP A 369 -3.72 -14.17 -14.88
N GLU A 370 -2.85 -14.77 -15.69
CA GLU A 370 -1.46 -14.99 -15.33
C GLU A 370 -0.67 -13.67 -15.26
N ASN A 371 -0.81 -12.80 -16.26
CA ASN A 371 -0.17 -11.48 -16.29
C ASN A 371 -0.53 -10.62 -15.08
N ILE A 372 -1.80 -10.66 -14.64
CA ILE A 372 -2.25 -9.90 -13.46
C ILE A 372 -1.54 -10.34 -12.18
N LYS A 373 -1.22 -11.64 -12.00
CA LYS A 373 -0.49 -12.10 -10.81
C LYS A 373 0.91 -11.49 -10.75
N TYR A 374 1.66 -11.57 -11.85
CA TYR A 374 2.99 -10.96 -11.95
C TYR A 374 2.93 -9.45 -11.74
N LEU A 375 1.96 -8.77 -12.36
CA LEU A 375 1.78 -7.33 -12.19
C LEU A 375 1.52 -6.98 -10.72
N VAL A 376 0.48 -7.56 -10.11
CA VAL A 376 0.11 -7.23 -8.72
C VAL A 376 1.25 -7.51 -7.76
N ASP A 377 1.91 -8.66 -7.92
CA ASP A 377 3.05 -9.05 -7.08
C ASP A 377 4.21 -8.07 -7.24
N TYR A 378 4.59 -7.73 -8.47
CA TYR A 378 5.67 -6.78 -8.73
C TYR A 378 5.38 -5.42 -8.13
N PHE A 379 4.18 -4.90 -8.36
CA PHE A 379 3.84 -3.57 -7.88
C PHE A 379 3.79 -3.50 -6.36
N LEU A 380 3.27 -4.53 -5.67
CA LEU A 380 3.17 -4.54 -4.20
C LEU A 380 4.46 -4.93 -3.48
N THR A 381 5.42 -5.57 -4.17
CA THR A 381 6.72 -5.94 -3.60
C THR A 381 7.83 -4.97 -3.94
N SER A 382 7.74 -4.31 -5.11
CA SER A 382 8.88 -3.69 -5.77
C SER A 382 8.66 -2.28 -6.32
N ALA A 383 7.41 -1.87 -6.55
CA ALA A 383 7.12 -0.52 -7.05
C ALA A 383 6.48 0.39 -6.00
N PHE A 384 5.69 -0.18 -5.09
CA PHE A 384 4.91 0.57 -4.11
C PHE A 384 5.37 0.29 -2.68
N TRP A 385 5.55 1.37 -1.95
CA TRP A 385 5.88 1.35 -0.53
C TRP A 385 4.60 1.55 0.28
N SER A 386 4.48 0.90 1.43
CA SER A 386 3.49 1.34 2.42
C SER A 386 3.73 2.81 2.76
N ILE A 387 2.65 3.59 2.92
CA ILE A 387 2.72 5.04 3.17
C ILE A 387 3.68 5.40 4.32
N ASP A 388 3.61 4.66 5.43
CA ASP A 388 4.47 4.90 6.60
C ASP A 388 5.96 4.72 6.28
N LYS A 389 6.30 3.72 5.48
CA LYS A 389 7.68 3.48 5.03
C LYS A 389 8.13 4.49 3.98
N GLY A 390 7.26 4.87 3.05
CA GLY A 390 7.67 5.84 2.03
C GLY A 390 7.90 7.24 2.59
N PHE A 391 7.28 7.61 3.72
CA PHE A 391 7.64 8.83 4.43
C PHE A 391 8.75 8.66 5.47
N ASP A 392 9.26 7.45 5.68
CA ASP A 392 10.43 7.24 6.55
C ASP A 392 11.67 7.88 5.93
N PHE A 393 12.40 8.65 6.74
CA PHE A 393 13.55 9.43 6.28
C PHE A 393 14.63 8.56 5.66
N LYS A 394 14.94 7.40 6.27
CA LYS A 394 15.97 6.49 5.75
C LYS A 394 15.55 5.88 4.43
N THR A 395 14.26 5.59 4.26
CA THR A 395 13.73 5.10 2.99
C THR A 395 13.82 6.16 1.89
N ILE A 396 13.47 7.42 2.20
CA ILE A 396 13.65 8.56 1.27
C ILE A 396 15.12 8.70 0.87
N GLN A 397 16.03 8.73 1.85
CA GLN A 397 17.46 8.88 1.60
C GLN A 397 18.01 7.74 0.74
N ASN A 398 17.74 6.49 1.11
CA ASN A 398 18.20 5.31 0.36
C ASN A 398 17.65 5.31 -1.07
N THR A 399 16.38 5.70 -1.25
CA THR A 399 15.74 5.79 -2.57
C THR A 399 16.42 6.85 -3.43
N ALA A 400 16.76 7.99 -2.82
CA ALA A 400 17.44 9.07 -3.52
C ALA A 400 18.88 8.72 -3.92
N GLU A 401 19.63 8.09 -3.02
CA GLU A 401 20.97 7.58 -3.32
C GLU A 401 20.94 6.51 -4.42
N LEU A 402 19.95 5.60 -4.38
CA LEU A 402 19.76 4.58 -5.40
C LEU A 402 19.50 5.21 -6.78
N PHE A 403 18.53 6.11 -6.91
CA PHE A 403 18.23 6.72 -8.21
C PHE A 403 19.40 7.56 -8.73
N THR A 404 20.14 8.24 -7.85
CA THR A 404 21.37 8.95 -8.23
C THR A 404 22.42 7.99 -8.76
N SER A 405 22.62 6.82 -8.12
CA SER A 405 23.57 5.82 -8.60
C SER A 405 23.18 5.29 -9.99
N LEU A 406 21.88 5.10 -10.26
CA LEU A 406 21.38 4.61 -11.55
C LEU A 406 21.60 5.62 -12.67
N THR A 407 21.49 6.92 -12.41
CA THR A 407 21.68 7.95 -13.44
C THR A 407 23.14 8.18 -13.81
N THR A 408 24.09 7.79 -12.97
CA THR A 408 25.52 7.80 -13.29
C THR A 408 25.99 6.64 -14.18
N LEU A 409 25.16 5.60 -14.34
CA LEU A 409 25.50 4.49 -15.24
C LEU A 409 25.52 4.95 -16.71
N PRO A 410 26.49 4.49 -17.53
CA PRO A 410 26.58 4.89 -18.93
C PRO A 410 25.32 4.49 -19.72
N PRO A 411 24.93 5.24 -20.77
CA PRO A 411 23.73 4.96 -21.57
C PRO A 411 23.67 3.54 -22.14
N THR A 412 24.82 2.91 -22.38
CA THR A 412 24.94 1.51 -22.83
C THR A 412 24.43 0.48 -21.82
N ALA A 413 24.23 0.88 -20.55
CA ALA A 413 23.67 0.06 -19.47
C ALA A 413 22.14 0.32 -19.28
N GLN A 414 21.44 0.88 -20.27
CA GLN A 414 20.00 1.14 -20.18
C GLN A 414 19.16 -0.13 -19.91
N ALA A 415 19.57 -1.29 -20.44
CA ALA A 415 18.93 -2.57 -20.12
C ALA A 415 19.12 -2.97 -18.64
N ASP A 416 20.28 -2.65 -18.06
CA ASP A 416 20.56 -2.86 -16.64
C ASP A 416 19.81 -1.85 -15.76
N ARG A 417 19.54 -0.62 -16.23
CA ARG A 417 18.67 0.33 -15.51
C ARG A 417 17.25 -0.19 -15.38
N ALA A 418 16.68 -0.77 -16.43
CA ALA A 418 15.36 -1.40 -16.37
C ALA A 418 15.35 -2.60 -15.42
N ARG A 419 16.38 -3.45 -15.45
CA ARG A 419 16.53 -4.59 -14.53
C ARG A 419 16.79 -4.18 -13.07
N LEU A 420 17.62 -3.19 -12.81
CA LEU A 420 17.91 -2.68 -11.46
C LEU A 420 16.70 -1.97 -10.84
N ARG A 421 15.85 -1.33 -11.65
CA ARG A 421 14.52 -0.83 -11.23
C ARG A 421 13.57 -1.97 -10.78
N LEU A 422 13.79 -3.20 -11.26
CA LEU A 422 12.93 -4.35 -10.94
C LEU A 422 13.37 -5.12 -9.67
N THR A 423 14.65 -5.10 -9.27
CA THR A 423 15.21 -6.06 -8.29
C THR A 423 15.39 -5.57 -6.85
N HIS A 424 15.27 -4.27 -6.54
CA HIS A 424 15.95 -3.73 -5.34
C HIS A 424 15.13 -3.61 -4.04
N GLN A 425 13.82 -3.92 -4.03
CA GLN A 425 13.02 -3.85 -2.79
C GLN A 425 13.01 -5.16 -1.96
N ALA A 426 13.47 -6.28 -2.53
CA ALA A 426 13.42 -7.59 -1.85
C ALA A 426 14.41 -7.73 -0.67
N THR A 427 15.41 -6.84 -0.55
CA THR A 427 16.44 -6.90 0.49
C THR A 427 16.56 -5.55 1.20
N GLY A 428 15.70 -5.31 2.21
CA GLY A 428 15.82 -4.15 3.11
C GLY A 428 17.09 -4.12 3.98
N ASP A 429 18.11 -4.88 3.62
CA ASP A 429 19.44 -4.93 4.21
C ASP A 429 20.44 -4.90 3.05
N GLY A 430 21.21 -3.82 2.94
CA GLY A 430 22.23 -3.60 1.90
C GLY A 430 23.42 -4.55 1.96
N SER A 431 23.28 -5.71 2.60
CA SER A 431 24.31 -6.73 2.75
C SER A 431 23.85 -8.08 2.18
N LYS A 432 23.85 -8.21 0.84
CA LYS A 432 24.08 -9.46 0.06
C LYS A 432 23.74 -9.24 -1.42
N LEU A 433 24.70 -8.74 -2.19
CA LEU A 433 24.87 -9.25 -3.54
C LEU A 433 25.64 -10.57 -3.46
N HIS A 434 25.25 -11.55 -4.28
CA HIS A 434 25.74 -12.93 -4.37
C HIS A 434 24.97 -13.98 -3.53
N ARG A 435 23.92 -14.52 -4.14
CA ARG A 435 23.62 -15.96 -4.04
C ARG A 435 23.65 -16.55 -5.45
N HIS A 436 24.82 -16.98 -5.89
CA HIS A 436 24.89 -18.00 -6.93
C HIS A 436 24.49 -19.34 -6.32
N GLY A 437 23.36 -19.89 -6.77
CA GLY A 437 22.98 -21.26 -6.46
C GLY A 437 23.94 -22.23 -7.13
N ARG A 438 24.86 -22.81 -6.35
CA ARG A 438 25.44 -24.12 -6.67
C ARG A 438 24.63 -25.18 -5.94
N VAL A 439 23.96 -26.02 -6.73
CA VAL A 439 23.45 -27.31 -6.30
C VAL A 439 24.65 -28.15 -5.87
N LEU A 440 24.71 -28.52 -4.59
CA LEU A 440 25.58 -29.58 -4.10
C LEU A 440 24.76 -30.87 -4.13
N GLU A 441 25.08 -31.73 -5.08
CA GLU A 441 24.69 -33.14 -5.10
C GLU A 441 25.27 -33.82 -3.85
N MET A 442 24.43 -34.54 -3.10
CA MET A 442 24.88 -35.40 -2.00
C MET A 442 24.90 -36.86 -2.47
N GLU A 443 26.09 -37.46 -2.41
CA GLU A 443 26.31 -38.91 -2.52
C GLU A 443 26.21 -39.62 -1.13
N PRO A 444 26.07 -40.96 -1.09
CA PRO A 444 25.19 -41.70 -0.17
C PRO A 444 25.82 -42.05 1.20
N PRO A 445 25.02 -42.53 2.19
CA PRO A 445 25.49 -42.73 3.55
C PRO A 445 26.09 -44.12 3.76
N LEU A 446 26.98 -44.26 4.74
CA LEU A 446 27.20 -45.42 5.65
C LEU A 446 28.35 -45.07 6.63
N PRO A 447 28.52 -45.71 7.82
CA PRO A 447 27.56 -46.43 8.68
C PRO A 447 27.60 -46.00 10.17
N ALA A 448 26.76 -46.67 10.96
CA ALA A 448 26.38 -46.44 12.36
C ALA A 448 27.47 -46.52 13.44
N ALA A 449 27.31 -45.69 14.49
CA ALA A 449 27.64 -45.91 15.91
C ALA A 449 27.09 -44.69 16.69
N ALA A 450 26.51 -44.71 17.90
CA ALA A 450 26.13 -45.74 18.85
C ALA A 450 24.97 -45.16 19.71
N ALA A 451 24.10 -46.03 20.19
CA ALA A 451 22.92 -45.69 20.98
C ALA A 451 23.24 -45.24 22.42
N SER A 452 22.32 -44.47 23.02
CA SER A 452 22.13 -44.37 24.47
C SER A 452 20.63 -44.60 24.80
N PRO A 453 20.29 -45.23 25.94
CA PRO A 453 19.05 -45.97 26.09
C PRO A 453 17.99 -45.26 26.95
N GLY A 454 16.73 -45.37 26.55
CA GLY A 454 15.57 -45.08 27.39
C GLY A 454 14.36 -44.73 26.53
N TRP A 455 13.22 -45.39 26.79
CA TRP A 455 11.93 -45.31 26.09
C TRP A 455 11.73 -46.31 24.93
N ASN A 456 11.64 -47.59 25.29
CA ASN A 456 10.91 -48.59 24.51
C ASN A 456 9.76 -49.12 25.37
N GLY A 457 8.52 -49.01 24.91
CA GLY A 457 7.39 -49.61 25.64
C GLY A 457 6.01 -49.06 25.29
N ILE A 458 5.65 -49.04 24.01
CA ILE A 458 4.28 -48.87 23.58
C ILE A 458 3.96 -50.01 22.61
N GLN A 459 2.98 -50.84 22.93
CA GLN A 459 2.44 -51.86 22.03
C GLN A 459 0.96 -51.59 21.74
N ALA A 460 0.58 -51.73 20.47
CA ALA A 460 -0.79 -51.61 20.03
C ALA A 460 -1.55 -52.91 20.34
N GLY A 461 -2.64 -52.80 21.11
CA GLY A 461 -3.58 -53.90 21.27
C GLY A 461 -4.42 -54.13 20.00
N PRO A 462 -5.05 -55.31 19.83
CA PRO A 462 -5.77 -55.70 18.61
C PRO A 462 -7.03 -54.89 18.28
N LYS A 463 -7.34 -53.84 19.05
CA LYS A 463 -8.40 -52.85 18.76
C LYS A 463 -7.89 -51.39 18.68
N GLY A 464 -6.58 -51.18 18.63
CA GLY A 464 -5.99 -49.85 18.48
C GLY A 464 -5.86 -49.03 19.77
N GLU A 465 -5.93 -49.68 20.94
CA GLU A 465 -5.68 -49.02 22.23
C GLU A 465 -4.20 -49.11 22.63
N LEU A 466 -3.71 -48.03 23.22
CA LEU A 466 -2.38 -47.91 23.84
C LEU A 466 -2.50 -48.24 25.33
N ILE A 467 -1.89 -49.35 25.77
CA ILE A 467 -1.90 -49.74 27.18
C ILE A 467 -0.58 -49.27 27.82
N SER A 468 -0.67 -48.32 28.76
CA SER A 468 0.43 -47.98 29.68
C SER A 468 0.21 -48.68 31.02
N PRO A 469 1.23 -49.27 31.67
CA PRO A 469 1.05 -49.89 32.97
C PRO A 469 0.82 -48.81 34.04
N GLY A 470 -0.35 -48.83 34.69
CA GLY A 470 -0.55 -48.13 35.97
C GLY A 470 -1.62 -47.04 36.03
N THR A 471 -2.40 -46.79 34.99
CA THR A 471 -3.57 -45.90 35.07
C THR A 471 -4.81 -46.63 34.56
N GLY A 472 -5.82 -46.74 35.43
CA GLY A 472 -7.09 -47.40 35.12
C GLY A 472 -7.85 -46.72 33.97
N SER A 473 -8.77 -47.47 33.37
CA SER A 473 -9.54 -47.06 32.20
C SER A 473 -10.43 -45.82 32.46
N LEU A 474 -10.29 -44.81 31.61
CA LEU A 474 -11.24 -43.69 31.51
C LEU A 474 -11.96 -43.75 30.15
N PRO A 475 -13.28 -43.50 30.09
CA PRO A 475 -14.05 -43.64 28.87
C PRO A 475 -13.77 -42.49 27.87
N LEU A 476 -13.63 -42.87 26.60
CA LEU A 476 -13.39 -41.97 25.45
C LEU A 476 -14.63 -41.14 25.10
N LEU A 477 -14.43 -39.83 24.93
CA LEU A 477 -15.28 -38.97 24.08
C LEU A 477 -14.42 -38.40 22.93
N PRO A 478 -14.97 -38.22 21.71
CA PRO A 478 -14.16 -37.96 20.53
C PRO A 478 -13.93 -36.47 20.33
N THR A 479 -12.67 -36.00 20.40
CA THR A 479 -12.18 -34.87 19.61
C THR A 479 -10.66 -34.84 19.57
N ALA A 480 -10.12 -34.52 18.39
CA ALA A 480 -8.72 -34.55 18.02
C ALA A 480 -7.81 -33.63 18.86
N HIS A 481 -6.57 -34.07 19.04
CA HIS A 481 -5.48 -33.28 19.62
C HIS A 481 -4.65 -32.63 18.51
N ILE A 482 -4.30 -31.35 18.70
CA ILE A 482 -3.16 -30.71 18.02
C ILE A 482 -2.30 -30.08 19.11
N TYR A 483 -1.00 -30.37 19.10
CA TYR A 483 0.02 -29.70 19.92
C TYR A 483 0.84 -28.76 19.03
N PHE A 484 0.98 -27.51 19.44
CA PHE A 484 2.03 -26.62 18.94
C PHE A 484 2.91 -26.24 20.13
N ILE A 485 4.21 -26.52 20.02
CA ILE A 485 5.22 -26.11 21.01
C ILE A 485 6.21 -25.21 20.26
N ASP A 486 6.26 -23.94 20.63
CA ASP A 486 7.37 -23.07 20.30
C ASP A 486 8.18 -22.83 21.56
N THR A 487 9.51 -22.96 21.45
CA THR A 487 10.41 -22.84 22.59
C THR A 487 11.32 -21.65 22.34
N TRP A 488 11.18 -20.60 23.15
CA TRP A 488 11.98 -19.38 23.03
C TRP A 488 12.96 -19.31 24.19
N GLN A 489 14.26 -19.38 23.90
CA GLN A 489 15.32 -19.20 24.89
C GLN A 489 15.98 -17.84 24.63
N LEU A 490 15.65 -16.85 25.45
CA LEU A 490 16.04 -15.45 25.22
C LEU A 490 17.10 -14.95 26.22
N ASN A 491 17.40 -15.74 27.24
CA ASN A 491 18.48 -15.61 28.22
C ASN A 491 18.57 -16.93 29.03
N PRO A 492 19.62 -17.23 29.82
CA PRO A 492 19.70 -18.51 30.54
C PRO A 492 18.60 -18.70 31.59
N THR A 493 17.83 -17.65 31.90
CA THR A 493 16.84 -17.60 32.98
C THR A 493 15.38 -17.46 32.53
N LEU A 494 15.07 -17.43 31.23
CA LEU A 494 13.68 -17.29 30.77
C LEU A 494 13.38 -18.20 29.57
N LEU A 495 12.49 -19.17 29.80
CA LEU A 495 11.93 -20.08 28.80
C LEU A 495 10.42 -19.87 28.73
N VAL A 496 9.91 -19.49 27.56
CA VAL A 496 8.48 -19.29 27.32
C VAL A 496 8.00 -20.37 26.35
N GLN A 497 6.96 -21.13 26.74
CA GLN A 497 6.32 -22.16 25.93
C GLN A 497 4.80 -21.99 25.94
N GLY A 498 4.17 -21.61 24.83
CA GLY A 498 2.71 -21.46 24.82
C GLY A 498 2.12 -20.96 23.52
N TRP A 499 0.80 -20.77 23.51
CA TRP A 499 0.04 -20.21 22.39
C TRP A 499 -0.98 -19.17 22.88
N ALA A 500 -1.29 -18.20 22.03
CA ALA A 500 -2.28 -17.16 22.33
C ALA A 500 -3.08 -16.80 21.07
N PHE A 501 -4.40 -16.69 21.20
CA PHE A 501 -5.26 -16.15 20.14
C PHE A 501 -6.48 -15.46 20.73
N ASP A 502 -6.95 -14.41 20.06
CA ASP A 502 -8.23 -13.78 20.37
C ASP A 502 -9.36 -14.54 19.68
N GLN A 503 -10.31 -15.08 20.44
CA GLN A 503 -11.44 -15.84 19.89
C GLN A 503 -12.39 -15.02 19.02
N ARG A 504 -12.45 -13.68 19.18
CA ARG A 504 -13.31 -12.81 18.35
C ARG A 504 -12.71 -12.56 16.98
N THR A 505 -11.40 -12.43 16.90
CA THR A 505 -10.69 -12.03 15.69
C THR A 505 -9.91 -13.18 15.04
N LEU A 506 -9.74 -14.29 15.75
CA LEU A 506 -8.83 -15.40 15.42
C LEU A 506 -7.39 -14.94 15.16
N MET A 507 -7.00 -13.77 15.68
CA MET A 507 -5.66 -13.21 15.50
C MET A 507 -4.78 -13.41 16.73
N MET A 508 -3.48 -13.52 16.50
CA MET A 508 -2.46 -13.50 17.56
C MET A 508 -2.41 -12.10 18.20
N PRO A 509 -2.19 -11.99 19.52
CA PRO A 509 -1.90 -10.69 20.15
C PRO A 509 -0.64 -10.10 19.53
N LYS A 510 -0.64 -8.79 19.24
CA LYS A 510 0.49 -8.13 18.58
C LYS A 510 1.72 -8.06 19.48
N ARG A 511 1.51 -7.95 20.80
CA ARG A 511 2.58 -7.87 21.80
C ARG A 511 2.24 -8.63 23.08
N LEU A 512 3.26 -9.27 23.63
CA LEU A 512 3.26 -9.83 24.98
C LEU A 512 4.32 -9.12 25.81
N PHE A 513 4.02 -8.88 27.08
CA PHE A 513 4.94 -8.27 28.04
C PHE A 513 5.03 -9.13 29.29
N ALA A 514 6.24 -9.25 29.85
CA ALA A 514 6.44 -9.73 31.20
C ALA A 514 7.11 -8.63 32.03
N THR A 515 6.58 -8.32 33.21
CA THR A 515 7.04 -7.22 34.06
C THR A 515 7.17 -7.65 35.52
N LEU A 516 8.11 -7.03 36.22
CA LEU A 516 8.13 -6.93 37.68
C LEU A 516 7.78 -5.49 38.09
N PRO A 517 7.43 -5.22 39.36
CA PRO A 517 7.23 -3.87 39.85
C PRO A 517 8.41 -2.96 39.47
N GLY A 518 8.14 -1.92 38.68
CA GLY A 518 9.15 -0.97 38.22
C GLY A 518 10.05 -1.42 37.05
N ARG A 519 9.87 -2.60 36.46
CA ARG A 519 10.73 -3.09 35.37
C ARG A 519 10.00 -3.97 34.35
N ILE A 520 10.22 -3.71 33.06
CA ILE A 520 9.85 -4.62 31.97
C ILE A 520 10.97 -5.66 31.81
N LEU A 521 10.65 -6.94 31.99
CA LEU A 521 11.59 -8.05 31.81
C LEU A 521 11.69 -8.48 30.35
N TRP A 522 10.57 -8.41 29.62
CA TRP A 522 10.48 -8.90 28.25
C TRP A 522 9.35 -8.23 27.47
N SER A 523 9.56 -8.02 26.17
CA SER A 523 8.53 -7.64 25.20
C SER A 523 8.82 -8.33 23.86
N SER A 524 7.81 -8.91 23.23
CA SER A 524 7.92 -9.42 21.86
C SER A 524 6.90 -8.78 20.91
N THR A 525 7.29 -8.68 19.65
CA THR A 525 6.36 -8.55 18.52
C THR A 525 6.06 -9.95 18.00
N CYS A 526 4.84 -10.45 18.22
CA CYS A 526 4.40 -11.72 17.63
C CYS A 526 4.37 -11.55 16.09
N SER A 527 5.41 -12.03 15.42
CA SER A 527 5.61 -11.84 13.97
C SER A 527 6.03 -13.15 13.29
N VAL A 528 5.47 -14.28 13.74
CA VAL A 528 5.72 -15.56 13.08
C VAL A 528 4.49 -15.95 12.24
N GLU A 529 4.57 -15.72 10.94
CA GLU A 529 3.79 -16.49 9.97
C GLU A 529 4.51 -17.84 9.77
N ARG A 530 3.83 -18.97 10.00
CA ARG A 530 4.32 -20.28 9.54
C ARG A 530 3.48 -20.79 8.38
N PRO A 531 4.11 -21.16 7.25
CA PRO A 531 3.45 -21.91 6.19
C PRO A 531 3.21 -23.34 6.71
N GLY A 532 1.97 -23.64 7.11
CA GLY A 532 1.59 -24.96 7.60
C GLY A 532 0.44 -25.01 8.61
N ALA A 533 -0.02 -23.87 9.14
CA ALA A 533 -1.19 -23.84 10.01
C ALA A 533 -2.48 -24.03 9.17
N GLN A 534 -3.08 -25.22 9.21
CA GLN A 534 -4.26 -25.54 8.40
C GLN A 534 -5.62 -25.38 9.13
N ALA A 535 -5.67 -25.16 10.46
CA ALA A 535 -6.91 -24.77 11.15
C ALA A 535 -6.64 -24.31 12.61
N ALA A 536 -7.48 -23.40 13.12
CA ALA A 536 -7.62 -23.08 14.54
C ALA A 536 -9.01 -23.51 15.02
N PHE A 537 -9.12 -24.18 16.17
CA PHE A 537 -10.39 -24.63 16.74
C PHE A 537 -10.70 -23.91 18.04
N ALA A 538 -11.97 -23.52 18.21
CA ALA A 538 -12.46 -22.79 19.38
C ALA A 538 -12.68 -23.73 20.58
N LEU A 539 -12.08 -23.42 21.72
CA LEU A 539 -12.48 -23.98 23.01
C LEU A 539 -13.71 -23.21 23.51
N ASN A 540 -14.77 -23.96 23.84
CA ASN A 540 -16.02 -23.41 24.35
C ASN A 540 -15.86 -23.00 25.83
N THR A 541 -15.22 -21.87 26.06
CA THR A 541 -15.25 -21.15 27.34
C THR A 541 -15.57 -19.69 27.06
N SER A 542 -16.64 -19.20 27.70
CA SER A 542 -17.06 -17.81 27.55
C SER A 542 -16.04 -16.89 28.21
N ARG A 543 -15.26 -16.21 27.35
CA ARG A 543 -14.19 -15.21 27.62
C ARG A 543 -12.80 -15.80 27.39
N VAL A 544 -12.11 -15.17 26.43
CA VAL A 544 -10.70 -15.30 25.99
C VAL A 544 -9.93 -16.51 26.55
N GLY A 545 -9.64 -17.49 25.69
CA GLY A 545 -8.76 -18.61 26.05
C GLY A 545 -7.28 -18.27 25.80
N PHE A 546 -6.46 -18.31 26.83
CA PHE A 546 -5.00 -18.25 26.74
C PHE A 546 -4.40 -19.50 27.40
N GLY A 547 -3.35 -20.08 26.81
CA GLY A 547 -2.61 -21.20 27.39
C GLY A 547 -1.12 -21.05 27.17
N PHE A 548 -0.37 -20.72 28.23
CA PHE A 548 1.09 -20.70 28.18
C PHE A 548 1.67 -21.30 29.46
N SER A 549 2.82 -21.96 29.31
CA SER A 549 3.74 -22.36 30.35
C SER A 549 4.94 -21.40 30.31
N LEU A 550 5.15 -20.67 31.40
CA LEU A 550 6.27 -19.75 31.55
C LEU A 550 7.23 -20.36 32.59
N GLN A 551 8.43 -20.75 32.16
CA GLN A 551 9.50 -21.08 33.07
C GLN A 551 10.43 -19.88 33.19
N VAL A 552 10.30 -19.14 34.29
CA VAL A 552 11.23 -18.07 34.66
C VAL A 552 12.08 -18.54 35.81
N GLN A 553 13.38 -18.56 35.64
CA GLN A 553 14.33 -18.74 36.72
C GLN A 553 14.62 -17.36 37.31
N LEU A 554 13.86 -17.02 38.36
CA LEU A 554 13.98 -15.76 39.09
C LEU A 554 14.97 -15.90 40.25
N GLY A 555 15.55 -14.78 40.69
CA GLY A 555 16.61 -14.80 41.70
C GLY A 555 16.11 -15.14 43.11
N ASN A 556 14.81 -14.96 43.38
CA ASN A 556 14.17 -15.27 44.65
C ASN A 556 12.64 -15.45 44.50
N GLU A 557 11.99 -15.92 45.57
CA GLU A 557 10.54 -16.24 45.61
C GLU A 557 9.64 -14.98 45.57
N GLU A 558 10.14 -13.83 46.04
CA GLU A 558 9.41 -12.55 46.04
C GLU A 558 9.24 -12.00 44.63
N GLU A 559 10.28 -12.13 43.78
CA GLU A 559 10.20 -11.82 42.36
C GLU A 559 9.18 -12.72 41.64
N ALA A 560 9.12 -14.01 42.00
CA ALA A 560 8.18 -14.95 41.39
C ALA A 560 6.72 -14.60 41.67
N GLN A 561 6.42 -14.16 42.89
CA GLN A 561 5.07 -13.72 43.28
C GLN A 561 4.70 -12.35 42.68
N SER A 562 5.70 -11.57 42.29
CA SER A 562 5.53 -10.22 41.75
C SER A 562 5.50 -10.16 40.21
N LEU A 563 5.78 -11.28 39.53
CA LEU A 563 5.75 -11.36 38.08
C LEU A 563 4.33 -11.11 37.55
N ARG A 564 4.21 -10.26 36.53
CA ARG A 564 2.98 -9.99 35.79
C ARG A 564 3.20 -10.18 34.31
N VAL A 565 2.24 -10.82 33.64
CA VAL A 565 2.25 -11.01 32.19
C VAL A 565 1.06 -10.26 31.60
N PHE A 566 1.29 -9.49 30.55
CA PHE A 566 0.25 -8.72 29.87
C PHE A 566 0.19 -9.10 28.39
N ALA A 567 -1.02 -9.21 27.86
CA ALA A 567 -1.27 -9.29 26.42
C ALA A 567 -1.94 -8.00 25.94
N VAL A 568 -1.48 -7.45 24.82
CA VAL A 568 -2.00 -6.21 24.23
C VAL A 568 -2.52 -6.47 22.81
N ASN A 569 -3.81 -6.21 22.62
CA ASN A 569 -4.50 -6.21 21.33
C ASN A 569 -4.72 -4.77 20.83
N ASP A 570 -5.09 -4.60 19.56
CA ASP A 570 -5.24 -3.32 18.85
C ASP A 570 -6.16 -2.26 19.50
N CYS A 571 -6.88 -2.64 20.54
CA CYS A 571 -7.83 -1.79 21.25
C CYS A 571 -7.26 -1.24 22.57
N PHE A 572 -5.97 -0.94 22.73
CA PHE A 572 -5.36 -0.34 23.95
C PHE A 572 -5.75 -0.94 25.32
N GLN A 573 -6.42 -2.10 25.36
CA GLN A 573 -6.83 -2.79 26.57
C GLN A 573 -5.76 -3.83 26.89
N ALA A 574 -4.98 -3.56 27.92
CA ALA A 574 -4.10 -4.55 28.52
C ALA A 574 -4.95 -5.47 29.41
N THR A 575 -4.86 -6.77 29.20
CA THR A 575 -5.42 -7.76 30.12
C THR A 575 -4.27 -8.34 30.94
N GLU A 576 -4.32 -8.17 32.26
CA GLU A 576 -3.38 -8.80 33.20
C GLU A 576 -3.68 -10.30 33.28
N LEU A 577 -2.65 -11.11 33.12
CA LEU A 577 -2.73 -12.56 33.22
C LEU A 577 -2.10 -12.97 34.55
N LEU A 578 -2.93 -13.50 35.46
CA LEU A 578 -2.45 -14.04 36.73
C LEU A 578 -1.87 -15.44 36.49
N PRO A 579 -0.64 -15.74 36.97
CA PRO A 579 -0.10 -17.08 36.88
C PRO A 579 -0.95 -18.05 37.72
N SER A 580 -1.36 -19.18 37.14
CA SER A 580 -1.77 -20.34 37.94
C SER A 580 -0.51 -21.04 38.46
N LYS A 581 -0.50 -21.43 39.74
CA LYS A 581 0.62 -22.18 40.35
C LYS A 581 0.91 -23.48 39.61
#